data_AF-F8A9S1-F1
#
_entry.id   AF-F8A9S1-F1
#
_cell.length_a   1.000
_cell.length_b   1.000
_cell.length_c   1.000
_cell.angle_alpha   90.00
_cell.angle_beta   90.00
_cell.angle_gamma   90.00
#
_symmetry.space_group_name_H-M   'P 1'
#
loop_
_entity.id
_entity.type
_entity.pdbx_description
1 polymer ?
#
loop_
_entity_poly.entity_id
_entity_poly.type
_entity_poly.pdbx_seq_one_letter_code
_entity_poly.pdbx_strand_id
1 'polypeptide(L)'
;MQLENMTIKVPKTAVKDLKDKEILFFLLDKALSKLEFYRSKCKQFEKKYGTTLEKFRQKIEIEEENFEWWDDFILWEGYEKAYQEWKRKYEEIKFVLQNN
;
A
#
# COMPACT_ATOMS: atom_id res chain seq x y z
N MET A 1 5.26 -7.57 -15.89
CA MET A 1 3.96 -7.80 -15.22
C MET A 1 3.29 -8.98 -15.92
N GLN A 2 2.85 -9.97 -15.15
CA GLN A 2 2.03 -11.08 -15.66
C GLN A 2 0.57 -10.72 -15.45
N LEU A 3 -0.26 -10.87 -16.49
CA LEU A 3 -1.70 -10.59 -16.42
C LEU A 3 -2.47 -11.91 -16.36
N GLU A 4 -3.48 -11.96 -15.51
CA GLU A 4 -4.37 -13.10 -15.34
C GLU A 4 -5.83 -12.67 -15.54
N ASN A 5 -6.64 -13.58 -16.09
CA ASN A 5 -8.06 -13.34 -16.30
C ASN A 5 -8.86 -13.67 -15.03
N MET A 6 -9.79 -12.78 -14.65
CA MET A 6 -10.70 -12.98 -13.54
C MET A 6 -12.15 -13.06 -14.04
N THR A 7 -12.87 -14.14 -13.70
CA THR A 7 -14.31 -14.25 -13.96
C THR A 7 -15.08 -13.98 -12.67
N ILE A 8 -16.04 -13.05 -12.71
CA ILE A 8 -16.89 -12.71 -11.57
C ILE A 8 -18.37 -12.93 -11.90
N LYS A 9 -19.14 -13.41 -10.92
CA LYS A 9 -20.61 -13.46 -11.01
C LYS A 9 -21.19 -12.20 -10.38
N VAL A 10 -22.01 -11.47 -11.13
CA VAL A 10 -22.66 -10.24 -10.68
C VAL A 10 -24.17 -10.32 -10.89
N PRO A 11 -24.99 -9.53 -10.16
CA PRO A 11 -26.42 -9.44 -10.42
C PRO A 11 -26.70 -9.05 -11.87
N LYS A 12 -27.72 -9.68 -12.49
CA LYS A 12 -28.10 -9.41 -13.89
C LYS A 12 -28.39 -7.93 -14.17
N THR A 13 -28.88 -7.22 -13.17
CA THR A 13 -29.15 -5.78 -13.22
C THR A 13 -27.86 -4.96 -13.36
N ALA A 14 -26.77 -5.39 -12.74
CA ALA A 14 -25.49 -4.66 -12.73
C ALA A 14 -24.63 -4.88 -13.98
N VAL A 15 -24.88 -5.95 -14.75
CA VAL A 15 -24.06 -6.29 -15.94
C VAL A 15 -24.05 -5.16 -16.98
N LYS A 16 -25.16 -4.44 -17.12
CA LYS A 16 -25.28 -3.36 -18.11
C LYS A 16 -24.48 -2.11 -17.73
N ASP A 17 -24.25 -1.93 -16.44
CA ASP A 17 -23.63 -0.73 -15.86
C ASP A 17 -22.15 -0.96 -15.51
N LEU A 18 -21.63 -2.17 -15.69
CA LEU A 18 -20.25 -2.51 -15.40
C LEU A 18 -19.41 -2.50 -16.67
N LYS A 19 -18.53 -1.51 -16.81
CA LYS A 19 -17.47 -1.50 -17.82
C LYS A 19 -16.13 -1.89 -17.21
N ASP A 20 -15.30 -2.59 -17.97
CA ASP A 20 -13.96 -3.00 -17.53
C ASP A 20 -13.13 -1.83 -17.02
N LYS A 21 -13.22 -0.66 -17.68
CA LYS A 21 -12.54 0.56 -17.24
C LYS A 21 -13.02 1.05 -15.87
N GLU A 22 -14.32 0.94 -15.57
CA GLU A 22 -14.86 1.34 -14.25
C GLU A 22 -14.37 0.41 -13.14
N ILE A 23 -14.26 -0.89 -13.41
CA ILE A 23 -13.68 -1.86 -12.48
C ILE A 23 -12.19 -1.52 -12.24
N LEU A 24 -11.43 -1.22 -13.30
CA LEU A 24 -10.03 -0.83 -13.18
C LEU A 24 -9.85 0.49 -12.42
N PHE A 25 -10.70 1.50 -12.65
CA PHE A 25 -10.68 2.74 -11.88
C PHE A 25 -10.99 2.50 -10.40
N PHE A 26 -11.98 1.67 -10.07
CA PHE A 26 -12.26 1.30 -8.68
C PHE A 26 -11.06 0.63 -8.00
N LEU A 27 -10.37 -0.28 -8.71
CA LEU A 27 -9.16 -0.92 -8.19
C LEU A 27 -8.01 0.09 -8.03
N LEU A 28 -7.86 1.02 -8.96
CA LEU A 28 -6.87 2.09 -8.90
C LEU A 28 -7.10 3.00 -7.68
N ASP A 29 -8.34 3.45 -7.47
CA ASP A 29 -8.71 4.30 -6.34
C ASP A 29 -8.52 3.59 -5.00
N LYS A 30 -8.88 2.30 -4.94
CA LYS A 30 -8.60 1.47 -3.77
C LYS A 30 -7.10 1.38 -3.49
N ALA A 31 -6.28 1.17 -4.53
CA ALA A 31 -4.84 1.10 -4.38
C ALA A 31 -4.24 2.42 -3.92
N LEU A 32 -4.66 3.55 -4.51
CA LEU A 32 -4.25 4.89 -4.13
C LEU A 32 -4.64 5.22 -2.68
N SER A 33 -5.88 4.90 -2.29
CA SER A 33 -6.36 5.15 -0.93
C SER A 33 -5.55 4.38 0.12
N LYS A 34 -5.23 3.11 -0.17
CA LYS A 34 -4.37 2.29 0.69
C LYS A 34 -2.94 2.79 0.72
N LEU A 35 -2.39 3.15 -0.43
CA LEU A 35 -1.05 3.75 -0.56
C LEU A 35 -0.91 4.98 0.34
N GLU A 36 -1.83 5.95 0.22
CA GLU A 36 -1.79 7.19 1.00
C GLU A 36 -2.03 6.94 2.49
N PHE A 37 -2.88 5.97 2.85
CA PHE A 37 -3.05 5.55 4.24
C PHE A 37 -1.75 5.05 4.86
N TYR A 38 -1.06 4.08 4.23
CA TYR A 38 0.19 3.55 4.76
C TYR A 38 1.31 4.58 4.76
N ARG A 39 1.38 5.43 3.72
CA ARG A 39 2.31 6.57 3.69
C ARG A 39 2.10 7.51 4.86
N SER A 40 0.86 7.84 5.19
CA SER A 40 0.52 8.67 6.34
C SER A 40 0.94 8.02 7.65
N LYS A 41 0.81 6.70 7.77
CA LYS A 41 1.28 5.94 8.94
C LYS A 41 2.81 5.94 9.07
N CYS A 42 3.55 5.73 7.98
CA CYS A 42 5.01 5.88 7.99
C CYS A 42 5.43 7.30 8.44
N LYS A 43 4.80 8.34 7.90
CA LYS A 43 5.09 9.74 8.29
C LYS A 43 4.83 10.05 9.77
N GLN A 44 3.89 9.35 10.41
CA GLN A 44 3.64 9.52 11.84
C GLN A 44 4.85 9.05 12.66
N PHE A 45 5.49 7.95 12.26
CA PHE A 45 6.72 7.47 12.91
C PHE A 45 7.94 8.30 12.55
N GLU A 46 8.08 8.74 11.28
CA GLU A 46 9.13 9.69 10.89
C GLU A 46 9.07 10.95 11.75
N LYS A 47 7.85 11.43 12.05
CA LYS A 47 7.64 12.57 12.94
C LYS A 47 7.89 12.21 14.42
N LYS A 48 7.46 11.04 14.90
CA LYS A 48 7.67 10.58 16.29
C LYS A 48 9.16 10.53 16.62
N TYR A 49 9.98 10.01 15.69
CA TYR A 49 11.40 9.77 15.93
C TYR A 49 12.35 10.77 15.26
N GLY A 50 11.85 11.66 14.40
CA GLY A 50 12.64 12.65 13.69
C GLY A 50 13.65 12.05 12.72
N THR A 51 13.40 10.84 12.21
CA THR A 51 14.36 10.08 11.40
C THR A 51 13.65 9.17 10.38
N THR A 52 14.39 8.46 9.55
CA THR A 52 13.87 7.46 8.60
C THR A 52 13.81 6.07 9.24
N LEU A 53 13.00 5.16 8.69
CA LEU A 53 12.87 3.78 9.19
C LEU A 53 14.25 3.08 9.27
N GLU A 54 15.07 3.25 8.24
CA GLU A 54 16.41 2.65 8.18
C GLU A 54 17.34 3.15 9.30
N LYS A 55 17.36 4.47 9.53
CA LYS A 55 18.15 5.07 10.62
C LYS A 55 17.59 4.70 11.99
N PHE A 56 16.27 4.59 12.11
CA PHE A 56 15.62 4.14 13.33
C PHE A 56 16.03 2.69 13.65
N ARG A 57 16.03 1.80 12.65
CA ARG A 57 16.52 0.44 12.79
C ARG A 57 17.96 0.37 13.29
N GLN A 58 18.87 1.15 12.69
CA GLN A 58 20.27 1.19 13.13
C GLN A 58 20.39 1.65 14.59
N LYS A 59 19.55 2.61 15.01
CA LYS A 59 19.52 3.11 16.38
C LYS A 59 19.12 2.02 17.38
N ILE A 60 18.01 1.33 17.14
CA ILE A 60 17.48 0.32 18.07
C ILE A 60 18.36 -0.93 18.18
N GLU A 61 19.18 -1.22 17.18
CA GLU A 61 20.13 -2.35 17.19
C GLU A 61 21.40 -2.06 18.01
N ILE A 62 21.73 -0.78 18.25
CA ILE A 62 22.96 -0.36 18.95
C ILE A 62 22.68 0.09 20.40
N GLU A 63 21.53 0.71 20.64
CA GLU A 63 21.14 1.18 21.97
C GLU A 63 20.65 0.05 22.89
N GLU A 64 20.54 0.35 24.18
CA GLU A 64 19.95 -0.55 25.17
C GLU A 64 18.50 -0.91 24.77
N GLU A 65 18.10 -2.16 25.03
CA GLU A 65 16.81 -2.68 24.59
C GLU A 65 15.65 -1.83 25.14
N ASN A 66 14.87 -1.29 24.20
CA ASN A 66 13.63 -0.59 24.51
C ASN A 66 12.48 -1.28 23.77
N PHE A 67 11.64 -1.99 24.52
CA PHE A 67 10.51 -2.75 23.96
C PHE A 67 9.52 -1.88 23.19
N GLU A 68 9.24 -0.65 23.64
CA GLU A 68 8.36 0.28 22.91
C GLU A 68 8.95 0.62 21.53
N TRP A 69 10.27 0.86 21.47
CA TRP A 69 10.92 1.18 20.20
C TRP A 69 10.95 0.00 19.24
N TRP A 70 11.10 -1.22 19.76
CA TRP A 70 11.00 -2.43 18.95
C TRP A 70 9.57 -2.65 18.43
N ASP A 71 8.55 -2.48 19.27
CA ASP A 71 7.15 -2.58 18.86
C ASP A 71 6.80 -1.56 17.77
N ASP A 72 7.24 -0.32 17.95
CA ASP A 72 7.04 0.74 16.97
C ASP A 72 7.83 0.50 15.68
N PHE A 73 9.05 -0.04 15.76
CA PHE A 73 9.83 -0.43 14.59
C PHE A 73 9.10 -1.51 13.78
N ILE A 74 8.63 -2.58 14.43
CA ILE A 74 7.92 -3.68 13.77
C ILE A 74 6.66 -3.16 13.09
N LEU A 75 5.90 -2.29 13.76
CA LEU A 75 4.69 -1.71 13.21
C LEU A 75 4.99 -0.78 12.02
N TRP A 76 6.01 0.06 12.13
CA TRP A 76 6.43 0.95 11.06
C TRP A 76 6.96 0.15 9.85
N GLU A 77 7.79 -0.86 10.07
CA GLU A 77 8.29 -1.73 9.00
C GLU A 77 7.13 -2.43 8.28
N GLY A 78 6.10 -2.87 9.01
CA GLY A 78 4.88 -3.42 8.44
C GLY A 78 4.13 -2.42 7.56
N TYR A 79 4.03 -1.16 7.98
CA TYR A 79 3.43 -0.11 7.16
C TYR A 79 4.26 0.24 5.92
N GLU A 80 5.58 0.25 6.02
CA GLU A 80 6.47 0.50 4.87
C GLU A 80 6.33 -0.62 3.83
N LYS A 81 6.34 -1.88 4.27
CA LYS A 81 6.10 -3.05 3.39
C LYS A 81 4.74 -2.96 2.69
N ALA A 82 3.69 -2.61 3.44
CA ALA A 82 2.36 -2.42 2.87
C ALA A 82 2.30 -1.24 1.88
N TYR A 83 2.97 -0.12 2.20
CA TYR A 83 3.09 1.02 1.29
C TYR A 83 3.71 0.61 -0.04
N GLN A 84 4.84 -0.10 -0.03
CA GLN A 84 5.51 -0.56 -1.24
C GLN A 84 4.64 -1.54 -2.05
N GLU A 85 3.93 -2.45 -1.39
CA GLU A 85 3.02 -3.37 -2.06
C GLU A 85 1.87 -2.64 -2.77
N TRP A 86 1.21 -1.71 -2.09
CA TRP A 86 0.12 -0.94 -2.67
C TRP A 86 0.60 0.04 -3.74
N LYS A 87 1.83 0.55 -3.63
CA LYS A 87 2.47 1.37 -4.66
C LYS A 87 2.64 0.58 -5.95
N ARG A 88 3.18 -0.63 -5.85
CA ARG A 88 3.34 -1.53 -7.00
C ARG A 88 1.99 -1.83 -7.66
N LYS A 89 0.96 -2.19 -6.87
CA LYS A 89 -0.39 -2.45 -7.38
C LYS A 89 -0.97 -1.22 -8.11
N TYR A 90 -0.82 -0.03 -7.52
CA TYR A 90 -1.28 1.21 -8.14
C TYR A 90 -0.59 1.46 -9.50
N GLU A 91 0.73 1.28 -9.56
CA GLU A 91 1.52 1.44 -10.79
C GLU A 91 1.13 0.42 -11.87
N GLU A 92 0.93 -0.85 -11.49
CA GLU A 92 0.48 -1.92 -12.39
C GLU A 92 -0.91 -1.63 -12.98
N ILE A 93 -1.89 -1.26 -12.13
CA ILE A 93 -3.24 -0.93 -12.59
C ILE A 93 -3.23 0.31 -13.49
N LYS A 94 -2.45 1.34 -13.11
CA LYS A 94 -2.30 2.56 -13.91
C LYS A 94 -1.73 2.24 -15.29
N PHE A 95 -0.73 1.37 -15.36
CA PHE A 95 -0.17 0.90 -16.62
C PHE A 95 -1.23 0.20 -17.49
N VAL A 96 -2.04 -0.69 -16.92
CA VAL A 96 -3.13 -1.35 -17.66
C VAL A 96 -4.13 -0.34 -18.20
N LEU A 97 -4.54 0.65 -17.40
CA LEU A 97 -5.48 1.70 -17.81
C LEU A 97 -4.94 2.59 -18.94
N GLN A 98 -3.63 2.81 -19.02
CA GLN A 98 -3.01 3.66 -20.04
C GLN A 98 -2.80 2.94 -21.37
N ASN A 99 -2.75 1.60 -21.37
CA ASN A 99 -2.45 0.79 -22.54
C ASN A 99 -3.67 0.00 -23.07
N ASN A 100 -4.88 0.25 -22.53
CA ASN A 100 -6.19 -0.30 -22.96
C ASN A 100 -7.20 0.82 -23.27
#